data_AF-A0A074MJ60-F1
#
_entry.id   AF-A0A074MJ60-F1
#
_cell.length_a   1.000
_cell.length_b   1.000
_cell.length_c   1.000
_cell.angle_alpha   90.00
_cell.angle_beta   90.00
_cell.angle_gamma   90.00
#
_symmetry.space_group_name_H-M   'P 1'
#
loop_
_entity.id
_entity.type
_entity.pdbx_description
1 polymer ?
#
loop_
_entity_poly.entity_id
_entity_poly.type
_entity_poly.pdbx_seq_one_letter_code
_entity_poly.pdbx_strand_id
1 'polypeptide(L)'
;MPTALGYRPYEPLLTLKPWGENIWIVDGPEVRYGFGPLQVPCPTRMTVIRLSDGSLFVHSPVELTQGLGKELAQVGPVAHLVAPNQNHFIFLKLWADAYPDAHVFAATGLADRTEVPANTPLTSEVDGPWSTDIDHLRLELGDFTESVFFHRASRTMIVTDLMMNYEAKRIQNPFMRLFLKLGGAAGPHGQPSIDMRFALRPYSEALKSGLEAMLLLEPEALILAHGACYPENAAQEIRLAFPDFV
;
A
#
# COMPACT_ATOMS: atom_id res chain seq x y z
N MET A 1 4.69 -28.25 9.42
CA MET A 1 5.82 -27.62 8.70
C MET A 1 5.35 -26.23 8.32
N PRO A 2 5.99 -25.12 8.73
CA PRO A 2 5.67 -23.82 8.15
C PRO A 2 5.82 -23.96 6.64
N THR A 3 4.75 -23.69 5.91
CA THR A 3 4.73 -23.74 4.45
C THR A 3 5.88 -22.87 3.95
N ALA A 4 6.78 -23.42 3.15
CA ALA A 4 7.88 -22.64 2.58
C ALA A 4 7.29 -21.39 1.89
N LEU A 5 7.87 -20.22 2.16
CA LEU A 5 7.44 -18.96 1.56
C LEU A 5 7.38 -19.14 0.03
N GLY A 6 6.31 -18.69 -0.60
CA GLY A 6 6.22 -18.66 -2.06
C GLY A 6 7.10 -17.57 -2.69
N TYR A 7 7.63 -16.67 -1.87
CA TYR A 7 8.36 -15.47 -2.21
C TYR A 7 9.67 -15.34 -1.43
N ARG A 8 10.70 -14.71 -2.03
CA ARG A 8 11.94 -14.33 -1.37
C ARG A 8 11.83 -12.89 -0.84
N PRO A 9 11.79 -12.69 0.49
CA PRO A 9 11.52 -11.38 1.12
C PRO A 9 12.47 -10.25 0.71
N TYR A 10 11.99 -9.01 0.85
CA TYR A 10 12.83 -7.81 0.79
C TYR A 10 13.49 -7.59 2.16
N GLU A 11 14.59 -8.29 2.41
CA GLU A 11 15.31 -8.16 3.68
C GLU A 11 16.00 -6.78 3.84
N PRO A 12 16.27 -6.34 5.08
CA PRO A 12 15.75 -6.90 6.34
C PRO A 12 14.23 -6.68 6.47
N LEU A 13 13.51 -7.63 7.06
CA LEU A 13 12.07 -7.47 7.33
C LEU A 13 11.83 -6.77 8.67
N LEU A 14 10.67 -6.13 8.82
CA LEU A 14 10.15 -5.62 10.10
C LEU A 14 11.11 -4.62 10.80
N THR A 15 11.77 -3.78 9.99
CA THR A 15 12.66 -2.69 10.41
C THR A 15 12.49 -1.49 9.47
N LEU A 16 12.65 -0.28 10.00
CA LEU A 16 12.58 0.98 9.27
C LEU A 16 13.70 1.08 8.23
N LYS A 17 13.33 1.18 6.96
CA LYS A 17 14.24 1.48 5.85
C LYS A 17 13.98 2.91 5.39
N PRO A 18 14.96 3.82 5.50
CA PRO A 18 14.81 5.18 4.99
C PRO A 18 14.45 5.16 3.51
N TRP A 19 13.36 5.85 3.16
CA TRP A 19 13.01 6.15 1.76
C TRP A 19 13.42 7.57 1.40
N GLY A 20 13.24 8.49 2.34
CA GLY A 20 13.61 9.90 2.22
C GLY A 20 13.56 10.56 3.60
N GLU A 21 13.66 11.88 3.62
CA GLU A 21 13.50 12.63 4.87
C GLU A 21 12.07 12.44 5.41
N ASN A 22 11.96 12.05 6.69
CA ASN A 22 10.69 11.82 7.38
C ASN A 22 9.79 10.73 6.78
N ILE A 23 10.31 9.87 5.89
CA ILE A 23 9.55 8.78 5.28
C ILE A 23 10.37 7.49 5.23
N TRP A 24 9.75 6.40 5.67
CA TRP A 24 10.35 5.07 5.73
C TRP A 24 9.39 4.04 5.14
N ILE A 25 9.96 2.96 4.62
CA ILE A 25 9.22 1.74 4.31
C ILE A 25 9.60 0.63 5.29
N VAL A 26 8.68 -0.29 5.53
CA VAL A 26 8.96 -1.52 6.27
C VAL A 26 8.38 -2.70 5.50
N ASP A 27 9.27 -3.57 5.06
CA ASP A 27 8.88 -4.83 4.40
C ASP A 27 8.44 -5.84 5.46
N GLY A 28 7.25 -6.39 5.28
CA GLY A 28 6.62 -7.35 6.17
C GLY A 28 6.68 -8.79 5.68
N PRO A 29 6.02 -9.71 6.40
CA PRO A 29 5.93 -11.12 5.99
C PRO A 29 5.15 -11.29 4.69
N GLU A 30 5.29 -12.47 4.09
CA GLU A 30 4.40 -12.92 3.01
C GLU A 30 3.00 -13.17 3.57
N VAL A 31 2.00 -12.60 2.90
CA VAL A 31 0.59 -13.01 3.04
C VAL A 31 0.17 -13.77 1.78
N ARG A 32 -0.97 -14.48 1.85
CA ARG A 32 -1.50 -15.21 0.69
C ARG A 32 -2.84 -14.64 0.28
N TYR A 33 -2.92 -14.22 -0.97
CA TYR A 33 -4.16 -13.81 -1.62
C TYR A 33 -4.75 -14.99 -2.38
N GLY A 34 -6.03 -15.28 -2.14
CA GLY A 34 -6.76 -16.32 -2.84
C GLY A 34 -7.24 -15.81 -4.20
N PHE A 35 -6.81 -16.47 -5.28
CA PHE A 35 -7.30 -16.22 -6.63
C PHE A 35 -7.95 -17.49 -7.19
N GLY A 36 -9.25 -17.68 -6.91
CA GLY A 36 -9.94 -18.94 -7.17
C GLY A 36 -9.26 -20.10 -6.46
N PRO A 37 -8.80 -21.17 -7.16
CA PRO A 37 -8.07 -22.28 -6.56
C PRO A 37 -6.58 -21.95 -6.26
N LEU A 38 -6.07 -20.81 -6.72
CA LEU A 38 -4.67 -20.42 -6.55
C LEU A 38 -4.46 -19.63 -5.25
N GLN A 39 -3.29 -19.82 -4.64
CA GLN A 39 -2.81 -19.04 -3.51
C GLN A 39 -1.58 -18.25 -3.95
N VAL A 40 -1.77 -16.97 -4.19
CA VAL A 40 -0.72 -16.07 -4.67
C VAL A 40 0.08 -15.56 -3.46
N PRO A 41 1.41 -15.78 -3.42
CA PRO A 41 2.25 -15.21 -2.37
C PRO A 41 2.45 -13.71 -2.60
N CYS A 42 2.11 -12.90 -1.61
CA CYS A 42 2.17 -11.44 -1.67
C CYS A 42 3.14 -10.92 -0.60
N PRO A 43 4.25 -10.27 -0.96
CA PRO A 43 5.04 -9.54 0.03
C PRO A 43 4.24 -8.36 0.54
N THR A 44 4.26 -8.10 1.84
CA THR A 44 3.62 -6.91 2.40
C THR A 44 4.64 -5.79 2.61
N ARG A 45 4.20 -4.55 2.53
CA ARG A 45 4.98 -3.37 2.89
C ARG A 45 4.07 -2.31 3.48
N MET A 46 4.50 -1.72 4.58
CA MET A 46 3.90 -0.50 5.13
C MET A 46 4.79 0.71 4.84
N THR A 47 4.19 1.89 4.91
CA THR A 47 4.90 3.17 4.88
C THR A 47 4.70 3.89 6.20
N VAL A 48 5.76 4.46 6.74
CA VAL A 48 5.74 5.28 7.95
C VAL A 48 6.20 6.68 7.58
N ILE A 49 5.41 7.69 7.94
CA ILE A 49 5.74 9.10 7.71
C ILE A 49 5.73 9.81 9.05
N ARG A 50 6.78 10.59 9.32
CA ARG A 50 6.78 11.53 10.43
C ARG A 50 6.22 12.87 9.96
N LEU A 51 5.08 13.26 10.51
CA LEU A 51 4.39 14.49 10.20
C LEU A 51 5.13 15.70 10.80
N SER A 52 4.74 16.89 10.34
CA SER A 52 5.30 18.18 10.78
C SER A 52 5.13 18.45 12.29
N ASP A 53 4.11 17.85 12.92
CA ASP A 53 3.89 17.89 14.37
C ASP A 53 4.74 16.87 15.15
N GLY A 54 5.53 16.05 14.45
CA GLY A 54 6.41 15.02 15.00
C GLY A 54 5.75 13.66 15.21
N SER A 55 4.43 13.55 15.02
CA SER A 55 3.70 12.28 15.13
C SER A 55 3.91 11.39 13.90
N LEU A 56 3.61 10.10 14.04
CA LEU A 56 3.74 9.12 12.97
C LEU A 56 2.39 8.75 12.36
N PHE A 57 2.35 8.81 11.04
CA PHE A 57 1.35 8.24 10.16
C PHE A 57 1.83 6.87 9.65
N VAL A 58 1.07 5.82 9.92
CA VAL A 58 1.40 4.43 9.55
C VAL A 58 0.37 3.90 8.56
N HIS A 59 0.81 3.73 7.32
CA HIS A 59 -0.01 3.28 6.20
C HIS A 59 0.17 1.80 5.90
N SER A 60 -0.95 1.07 5.79
CA SER A 60 -1.01 -0.37 5.52
C SER A 60 -0.12 -1.19 6.47
N PRO A 61 -0.38 -1.17 7.79
CA PRO A 61 0.51 -1.77 8.78
C PRO A 61 0.87 -3.24 8.47
N VAL A 62 2.14 -3.61 8.68
CA VAL A 62 2.63 -5.00 8.63
C VAL A 62 2.67 -5.61 10.03
N GLU A 63 3.19 -6.83 10.20
CA GLU A 63 3.39 -7.42 11.53
C GLU A 63 4.18 -6.47 12.46
N LEU A 64 3.70 -6.27 13.69
CA LEU A 64 4.39 -5.46 14.69
C LEU A 64 5.26 -6.34 15.57
N THR A 65 6.56 -6.02 15.64
CA THR A 65 7.50 -6.68 16.56
C THR A 65 7.99 -5.71 17.61
N GLN A 66 8.52 -6.22 18.72
CA GLN A 66 9.16 -5.39 19.73
C GLN A 66 10.33 -4.57 19.17
N GLY A 67 11.09 -5.13 18.20
CA GLY A 67 12.19 -4.42 17.54
C GLY A 67 11.69 -3.22 16.75
N LEU A 68 10.70 -3.46 15.88
CA LEU A 68 10.06 -2.40 15.10
C LEU A 68 9.45 -1.32 15.99
N GLY A 69 8.75 -1.69 17.07
CA GLY A 69 8.19 -0.74 18.03
C GLY A 69 9.24 0.16 18.69
N LYS A 70 10.44 -0.38 18.99
CA LYS A 70 11.57 0.41 19.51
C LYS A 70 12.12 1.39 18.48
N GLU A 71 12.22 0.98 17.22
CA GLU A 71 12.66 1.87 16.14
C GLU A 71 11.66 3.01 15.90
N LEU A 72 10.35 2.71 15.90
CA LEU A 72 9.29 3.72 15.78
C LEU A 72 9.37 4.74 16.92
N ALA A 73 9.54 4.29 18.16
CA ALA A 73 9.66 5.17 19.32
C ALA A 73 10.86 6.14 19.26
N GLN A 74 11.88 5.83 18.45
CA GLN A 74 13.01 6.73 18.21
C GLN A 74 12.70 7.83 17.20
N VAL A 75 11.74 7.62 16.30
CA VAL A 75 11.40 8.59 15.24
C VAL A 75 10.15 9.41 15.56
N GLY A 76 9.20 8.89 16.32
CA GLY A 76 8.03 9.64 16.80
C GLY A 76 6.94 8.78 17.46
N PRO A 77 5.93 9.39 18.10
CA PRO A 77 4.76 8.67 18.61
C PRO A 77 3.82 8.26 17.47
N VAL A 78 3.35 7.02 17.46
CA VAL A 78 2.32 6.55 16.51
C VAL A 78 0.99 7.19 16.84
N ALA A 79 0.46 8.02 15.93
CA ALA A 79 -0.79 8.75 16.13
C ALA A 79 -1.87 8.39 15.12
N HIS A 80 -1.51 7.92 13.92
CA HIS A 80 -2.46 7.59 12.87
C HIS A 80 -2.18 6.22 12.27
N LEU A 81 -3.17 5.34 12.31
CA LEU A 81 -3.14 4.02 11.67
C LEU A 81 -4.08 4.03 10.47
N VAL A 82 -3.59 3.63 9.30
CA VAL A 82 -4.36 3.74 8.06
C VAL A 82 -4.49 2.39 7.37
N ALA A 83 -5.73 1.91 7.24
CA ALA A 83 -6.11 0.80 6.37
C ALA A 83 -6.70 1.36 5.06
N PRO A 84 -5.88 1.45 3.99
CA PRO A 84 -6.19 2.28 2.81
C PRO A 84 -7.26 1.69 1.88
N ASN A 85 -7.52 0.39 1.97
CA ASN A 85 -8.49 -0.33 1.16
C ASN A 85 -9.04 -1.54 1.93
N GLN A 86 -9.91 -2.33 1.28
CA GLN A 86 -10.56 -3.47 1.91
C GLN A 86 -9.65 -4.69 2.16
N ASN A 87 -8.40 -4.71 1.70
CA ASN A 87 -7.46 -5.82 1.85
C ASN A 87 -6.30 -5.52 2.82
N HIS A 88 -5.95 -4.23 2.98
CA HIS A 88 -4.78 -3.78 3.73
C HIS A 88 -5.08 -3.48 5.21
N PHE A 89 -5.74 -4.43 5.90
CA PHE A 89 -6.11 -4.32 7.31
C PHE A 89 -5.62 -5.51 8.17
N ILE A 90 -4.93 -6.50 7.59
CA ILE A 90 -4.60 -7.79 8.22
C ILE A 90 -3.95 -7.62 9.60
N PHE A 91 -3.03 -6.67 9.74
CA PHE A 91 -2.31 -6.43 10.99
C PHE A 91 -2.89 -5.26 11.81
N LEU A 92 -3.98 -4.64 11.37
CA LEU A 92 -4.53 -3.43 11.98
C LEU A 92 -4.89 -3.64 13.47
N LYS A 93 -5.46 -4.80 13.81
CA LYS A 93 -5.80 -5.15 15.20
C LYS A 93 -4.60 -5.15 16.12
N LEU A 94 -3.51 -5.78 15.68
CA LEU A 94 -2.26 -5.84 16.43
C LEU A 94 -1.71 -4.43 16.72
N TRP A 95 -1.80 -3.53 15.74
CA TRP A 95 -1.37 -2.14 15.89
C TRP A 95 -2.30 -1.33 16.78
N ALA A 96 -3.62 -1.44 16.61
CA ALA A 96 -4.59 -0.73 17.44
C ALA A 96 -4.48 -1.14 18.93
N ASP A 97 -4.21 -2.42 19.20
CA ASP A 97 -3.99 -2.90 20.57
C ASP A 97 -2.68 -2.37 21.18
N ALA A 98 -1.62 -2.25 20.36
CA ALA A 98 -0.32 -1.76 20.81
C ALA A 98 -0.26 -0.23 20.98
N TYR A 99 -1.09 0.49 20.22
CA TYR A 99 -1.17 1.96 20.21
C TYR A 99 -2.62 2.41 20.39
N PRO A 100 -3.21 2.23 21.59
CA PRO A 100 -4.63 2.48 21.83
C PRO A 100 -5.03 3.96 21.68
N ASP A 101 -4.07 4.88 21.79
CA ASP A 101 -4.29 6.31 21.59
C ASP A 101 -4.19 6.73 20.11
N ALA A 102 -3.75 5.84 19.23
CA ALA A 102 -3.65 6.14 17.80
C ALA A 102 -5.03 6.12 17.15
N HIS A 103 -5.29 7.12 16.31
CA HIS A 103 -6.54 7.23 15.57
C HIS A 103 -6.52 6.34 14.34
N VAL A 104 -7.51 5.46 14.22
CA VAL A 104 -7.66 4.52 13.12
C VAL A 104 -8.51 5.11 12.00
N PHE A 105 -7.91 5.24 10.83
CA PHE A 105 -8.56 5.60 9.58
C PHE A 105 -8.64 4.37 8.68
N ALA A 106 -9.83 4.07 8.18
CA ALA A 106 -10.04 2.85 7.41
C ALA A 106 -10.95 3.09 6.21
N ALA A 107 -10.70 2.39 5.12
CA ALA A 107 -11.60 2.37 3.97
C ALA A 107 -13.02 1.92 4.38
N THR A 108 -14.02 2.48 3.71
CA THR A 108 -15.43 2.08 3.85
C THR A 108 -15.61 0.58 3.57
N GLY A 109 -16.52 -0.08 4.30
CA GLY A 109 -16.81 -1.52 4.11
C GLY A 109 -15.87 -2.47 4.87
N LEU A 110 -14.98 -1.95 5.72
CA LEU A 110 -14.13 -2.77 6.59
C LEU A 110 -14.79 -3.21 7.90
N ALA A 111 -15.88 -2.56 8.33
CA ALA A 111 -16.52 -2.84 9.62
C ALA A 111 -16.93 -4.32 9.81
N ASP A 112 -17.31 -5.01 8.73
CA ASP A 112 -17.68 -6.43 8.77
C ASP A 112 -16.47 -7.38 8.62
N ARG A 113 -15.27 -6.84 8.37
CA ARG A 113 -14.06 -7.61 8.06
C ARG A 113 -12.99 -7.51 9.14
N THR A 114 -13.09 -6.55 10.05
CA THR A 114 -12.14 -6.35 11.15
C THR A 114 -12.86 -6.12 12.47
N GLU A 115 -12.26 -6.59 13.56
CA GLU A 115 -12.71 -6.31 14.93
C GLU A 115 -12.30 -4.91 15.42
N VAL A 116 -11.48 -4.19 14.63
CA VAL A 116 -11.06 -2.82 14.93
C VAL A 116 -12.10 -1.85 14.39
N PRO A 117 -12.86 -1.14 15.23
CA PRO A 117 -13.70 -0.07 14.74
C PRO A 117 -12.81 1.04 14.17
N ALA A 118 -13.12 1.49 12.96
CA ALA A 118 -12.51 2.70 12.45
C ALA A 118 -12.99 3.89 13.30
N ASN A 119 -12.05 4.72 13.78
CA ASN A 119 -12.42 6.00 14.37
C ASN A 119 -12.97 6.93 13.29
N THR A 120 -12.46 6.85 12.06
CA THR A 120 -12.92 7.65 10.92
C THR A 120 -12.84 6.87 9.61
N PRO A 121 -13.95 6.76 8.85
CA PRO A 121 -13.91 6.25 7.49
C PRO A 121 -13.12 7.18 6.56
N LEU A 122 -12.25 6.63 5.71
CA LEU A 122 -11.53 7.37 4.69
C LEU A 122 -12.48 7.68 3.52
N THR A 123 -13.12 8.85 3.53
CA THR A 123 -13.92 9.38 2.40
C THR A 123 -13.14 10.45 1.64
N SER A 124 -13.66 10.91 0.50
CA SER A 124 -13.05 11.99 -0.29
C SER A 124 -13.10 13.36 0.39
N GLU A 125 -13.92 13.52 1.43
CA GLU A 125 -14.11 14.77 2.17
C GLU A 125 -13.20 14.89 3.40
N VAL A 126 -12.43 13.85 3.70
CA VAL A 126 -11.58 13.82 4.90
C VAL A 126 -10.21 14.42 4.61
N ASP A 127 -10.05 15.70 4.97
CA ASP A 127 -8.73 16.26 5.22
C ASP A 127 -8.24 15.75 6.59
N GLY A 128 -7.55 14.61 6.58
CA GLY A 128 -7.04 14.01 7.81
C GLY A 128 -6.05 14.93 8.54
N PRO A 129 -5.72 14.64 9.81
CA PRO A 129 -4.74 15.43 10.58
C PRO A 129 -3.35 15.57 9.90
N TRP A 130 -3.05 14.71 8.93
CA TRP A 130 -1.85 14.73 8.10
C TRP A 130 -1.90 15.69 6.90
N SER A 131 -3.00 16.40 6.64
CA SER A 131 -3.23 17.19 5.42
C SER A 131 -2.24 18.33 5.17
N THR A 132 -1.44 18.71 6.18
CA THR A 132 -0.31 19.63 6.02
C THR A 132 0.85 18.98 5.23
N ASP A 133 1.11 17.71 5.45
CA ASP A 133 2.28 16.99 4.93
C ASP A 133 1.94 16.02 3.80
N ILE A 134 0.70 15.51 3.78
CA ILE A 134 0.27 14.42 2.91
C ILE A 134 -1.05 14.80 2.21
N ASP A 135 -1.07 14.74 0.88
CA ASP A 135 -2.30 14.77 0.09
C ASP A 135 -2.96 13.38 0.07
N HIS A 136 -4.28 13.33 0.12
CA HIS A 136 -5.08 12.11 0.08
C HIS A 136 -6.02 12.14 -1.12
N LEU A 137 -5.96 11.10 -1.95
CA LEU A 137 -6.86 10.87 -3.06
C LEU A 137 -7.62 9.56 -2.82
N ARG A 138 -8.95 9.59 -2.98
CA ARG A 138 -9.78 8.39 -2.89
C ARG A 138 -10.29 8.01 -4.28
N LEU A 139 -9.93 6.81 -4.73
CA LEU A 139 -10.43 6.24 -5.98
C LEU A 139 -11.57 5.27 -5.64
N GLU A 140 -12.77 5.59 -6.11
CA GLU A 140 -13.96 4.75 -5.97
C GLU A 140 -14.25 4.01 -7.27
N LEU A 141 -13.99 2.71 -7.28
CA LEU A 141 -13.98 1.89 -8.50
C LEU A 141 -14.89 0.67 -8.34
N GLY A 142 -16.14 0.94 -7.95
CA GLY A 142 -17.14 -0.08 -7.62
C GLY A 142 -16.96 -0.62 -6.22
N ASP A 143 -16.91 -1.94 -6.09
CA ASP A 143 -16.69 -2.62 -4.80
C ASP A 143 -15.25 -2.44 -4.29
N PHE A 144 -14.33 -2.05 -5.18
CA PHE A 144 -12.96 -1.72 -4.81
C PHE A 144 -12.81 -0.21 -4.59
N THR A 145 -12.27 0.16 -3.44
CA THR A 145 -11.94 1.56 -3.14
C THR A 145 -10.55 1.64 -2.56
N GLU A 146 -9.75 2.57 -3.05
CA GLU A 146 -8.39 2.76 -2.54
C GLU A 146 -8.14 4.22 -2.19
N SER A 147 -7.64 4.44 -0.98
CA SER A 147 -7.06 5.70 -0.57
C SER A 147 -5.57 5.71 -0.90
N VAL A 148 -5.21 6.54 -1.88
CA VAL A 148 -3.84 6.81 -2.31
C VAL A 148 -3.33 8.05 -1.59
N PHE A 149 -2.08 8.02 -1.16
CA PHE A 149 -1.47 9.11 -0.41
C PHE A 149 -0.24 9.65 -1.13
N PHE A 150 -0.03 10.96 -1.05
CA PHE A 150 1.13 11.62 -1.63
C PHE A 150 1.86 12.44 -0.57
N HIS A 151 3.07 12.03 -0.23
CA HIS A 151 3.92 12.76 0.71
C HIS A 151 4.59 13.93 -0.03
N ARG A 152 4.23 15.16 0.36
CA ARG A 152 4.60 16.39 -0.36
C ARG A 152 6.10 16.61 -0.39
N ALA A 153 6.76 16.49 0.76
CA ALA A 153 8.18 16.82 0.91
C ALA A 153 9.10 15.93 0.06
N SER A 154 8.80 14.63 -0.03
CA SER A 154 9.59 13.68 -0.85
C SER A 154 8.99 13.42 -2.23
N ARG A 155 7.91 14.11 -2.61
CA ARG A 155 7.15 13.93 -3.86
C ARG A 155 6.87 12.46 -4.17
N THR A 156 6.50 11.71 -3.14
CA THR A 156 6.34 10.26 -3.20
C THR A 156 4.87 9.89 -3.14
N MET A 157 4.40 9.21 -4.19
CA MET A 157 3.10 8.57 -4.23
C MET A 157 3.15 7.22 -3.51
N ILE A 158 2.11 6.88 -2.76
CA ILE A 158 2.01 5.65 -1.97
C ILE A 158 0.74 4.93 -2.40
N VAL A 159 0.93 3.74 -2.97
CA VAL A 159 -0.13 2.93 -3.58
C VAL A 159 -0.07 1.50 -3.04
N THR A 160 -1.24 0.89 -2.90
CA THR A 160 -1.45 -0.50 -2.48
C THR A 160 -1.80 -1.38 -3.66
N ASP A 161 -3.04 -1.86 -3.76
CA ASP A 161 -3.43 -2.86 -4.75
C ASP A 161 -3.58 -2.27 -6.15
N LEU A 162 -3.91 -0.97 -6.28
CA LEU A 162 -4.13 -0.30 -7.57
C LEU A 162 -2.95 -0.50 -8.53
N MET A 163 -1.72 -0.60 -8.02
CA MET A 163 -0.54 -0.92 -8.82
C MET A 163 0.41 -1.85 -8.06
N MET A 164 0.84 -2.93 -8.71
CA MET A 164 1.77 -3.90 -8.12
C MET A 164 2.95 -4.15 -9.05
N ASN A 165 4.14 -4.40 -8.50
CA ASN A 165 5.35 -4.62 -9.30
C ASN A 165 6.18 -5.80 -8.79
N TYR A 166 5.62 -7.01 -8.87
CA TYR A 166 6.29 -8.20 -8.40
C TYR A 166 7.62 -8.44 -9.12
N GLU A 167 8.70 -8.59 -8.37
CA GLU A 167 9.97 -9.05 -8.95
C GLU A 167 9.90 -10.56 -9.20
N ALA A 168 9.69 -10.95 -10.46
CA ALA A 168 9.56 -12.34 -10.88
C ALA A 168 10.65 -13.27 -10.33
N LYS A 169 11.90 -12.80 -10.25
CA LYS A 169 13.05 -13.57 -9.72
C LYS A 169 12.89 -13.96 -8.24
N ARG A 170 12.05 -13.26 -7.48
CA ARG A 170 11.78 -13.52 -6.07
C ARG A 170 10.63 -14.51 -5.86
N ILE A 171 9.81 -14.74 -6.88
CA ILE A 171 8.77 -15.77 -6.84
C ILE A 171 9.43 -17.13 -7.01
N GLN A 172 9.25 -18.01 -6.01
CA GLN A 172 9.93 -19.30 -5.96
C GLN A 172 9.32 -20.31 -6.94
N ASN A 173 7.99 -20.32 -7.07
CA ASN A 173 7.29 -21.23 -7.97
C ASN A 173 7.32 -20.70 -9.42
N PRO A 174 7.91 -21.43 -10.40
CA PRO A 174 7.98 -20.98 -11.79
C PRO A 174 6.62 -20.80 -12.48
N PHE A 175 5.63 -21.63 -12.14
CA PHE A 175 4.26 -21.47 -12.64
C PHE A 175 3.65 -20.16 -12.14
N MET A 176 3.79 -19.87 -10.83
CA MET A 176 3.31 -18.60 -10.26
C MET A 176 4.05 -17.39 -10.85
N ARG A 177 5.35 -17.53 -11.13
CA ARG A 177 6.14 -16.51 -11.82
C ARG A 177 5.58 -16.21 -13.21
N LEU A 178 5.25 -17.23 -13.99
CA LEU A 178 4.66 -17.07 -15.31
C LEU A 178 3.26 -16.45 -15.21
N PHE A 179 2.44 -16.92 -14.27
CA PHE A 179 1.10 -16.38 -14.01
C PHE A 179 1.13 -14.88 -13.72
N LEU A 180 1.99 -14.43 -12.79
CA LEU A 180 2.12 -13.00 -12.45
C LEU A 180 2.64 -12.15 -13.61
N LYS A 181 3.56 -12.70 -14.43
CA LYS A 181 4.05 -12.03 -15.64
C LYS A 181 2.97 -11.85 -16.69
N LEU A 182 2.27 -12.93 -17.05
CA LEU A 182 1.20 -12.87 -18.04
C LEU A 182 0.01 -12.04 -17.53
N GLY A 183 -0.20 -12.02 -16.21
CA GLY A 183 -1.18 -11.18 -15.54
C GLY A 183 -0.82 -9.69 -15.47
N GLY A 184 0.41 -9.29 -15.82
CA GLY A 184 0.88 -7.90 -15.80
C GLY A 184 1.34 -7.38 -14.44
N ALA A 185 1.10 -8.11 -13.35
CA ALA A 185 1.47 -7.68 -12.00
C ALA A 185 2.98 -7.80 -11.70
N ALA A 186 3.73 -8.55 -12.51
CA ALA A 186 5.19 -8.65 -12.39
C ALA A 186 5.90 -7.69 -13.34
N GLY A 187 6.97 -7.06 -12.85
CA GLY A 187 7.72 -6.07 -13.60
C GLY A 187 8.52 -6.60 -14.80
N PRO A 188 9.09 -5.69 -15.61
CA PRO A 188 9.01 -4.23 -15.47
C PRO A 188 7.62 -3.67 -15.81
N HIS A 189 7.32 -2.44 -15.34
CA HIS A 189 6.04 -1.73 -15.57
C HIS A 189 4.84 -2.47 -14.99
N GLY A 190 4.96 -2.85 -13.72
CA GLY A 190 3.93 -3.59 -13.00
C GLY A 190 2.57 -2.90 -13.07
N GLN A 191 1.52 -3.70 -13.25
CA GLN A 191 0.13 -3.27 -13.43
C GLN A 191 -0.72 -3.73 -12.24
N PRO A 192 -1.98 -3.26 -12.10
CA PRO A 192 -2.95 -3.97 -11.27
C PRO A 192 -3.02 -5.45 -11.68
N SER A 193 -3.40 -6.33 -10.74
CA SER A 193 -3.60 -7.73 -11.07
C SER A 193 -4.66 -7.90 -12.16
N ILE A 194 -4.56 -8.99 -12.91
CA ILE A 194 -5.41 -9.20 -14.08
C ILE A 194 -6.91 -9.22 -13.72
N ASP A 195 -7.27 -9.76 -12.57
CA ASP A 195 -8.62 -9.76 -12.05
C ASP A 195 -9.12 -8.36 -11.73
N MET A 196 -8.27 -7.55 -11.10
CA MET A 196 -8.60 -6.17 -10.85
C MET A 196 -8.75 -5.38 -12.15
N ARG A 197 -7.85 -5.55 -13.12
CA ARG A 197 -8.00 -4.91 -14.43
C ARG A 197 -9.32 -5.25 -15.12
N PHE A 198 -9.85 -6.46 -14.97
CA PHE A 198 -11.19 -6.80 -15.47
C PHE A 198 -12.30 -6.15 -14.64
N ALA A 199 -12.20 -6.19 -13.32
CA ALA A 199 -13.18 -5.60 -12.41
C ALA A 199 -13.30 -4.08 -12.55
N LEU A 200 -12.20 -3.39 -12.87
CA LEU A 200 -12.15 -1.93 -13.02
C LEU A 200 -12.66 -1.43 -14.37
N ARG A 201 -12.85 -2.29 -15.40
CA ARG A 201 -13.28 -1.86 -16.76
C ARG A 201 -14.58 -1.05 -16.79
N PRO A 202 -15.63 -1.41 -16.04
CA PRO A 202 -16.87 -0.62 -16.02
C PRO A 202 -16.69 0.78 -15.41
N TYR A 203 -15.58 1.01 -14.70
CA TYR A 203 -15.27 2.25 -13.99
C TYR A 203 -14.13 3.03 -14.67
N SER A 204 -13.94 2.87 -15.98
CA SER A 204 -12.83 3.45 -16.74
C SER A 204 -12.72 4.98 -16.57
N GLU A 205 -13.84 5.69 -16.57
CA GLU A 205 -13.87 7.16 -16.43
C GLU A 205 -13.45 7.60 -15.02
N ALA A 206 -13.91 6.89 -13.99
CA ALA A 206 -13.53 7.15 -12.61
C ALA A 206 -12.04 6.83 -12.39
N LEU A 207 -11.56 5.70 -12.94
CA LEU A 207 -10.16 5.33 -12.92
C LEU A 207 -9.29 6.39 -13.62
N LYS A 208 -9.67 6.80 -14.83
CA LYS A 208 -8.97 7.86 -15.58
C LYS A 208 -8.90 9.17 -14.78
N SER A 209 -10.02 9.60 -14.21
CA SER A 209 -10.07 10.82 -13.39
C SER A 209 -9.17 10.73 -12.15
N GLY A 210 -9.15 9.57 -11.48
CA GLY A 210 -8.25 9.31 -10.35
C GLY A 210 -6.78 9.31 -10.76
N LEU A 211 -6.43 8.69 -11.90
CA LEU A 211 -5.08 8.68 -12.43
C LEU A 211 -4.62 10.08 -12.85
N GLU A 212 -5.49 10.88 -13.47
CA GLU A 212 -5.21 12.28 -13.79
C GLU A 212 -4.94 13.09 -12.50
N ALA A 213 -5.75 12.93 -11.46
CA ALA A 213 -5.52 13.56 -10.16
C ALA A 213 -4.19 13.14 -9.52
N MET A 214 -3.84 11.85 -9.58
CA MET A 214 -2.54 11.35 -9.13
C MET A 214 -1.38 11.97 -9.90
N LEU A 215 -1.51 12.11 -11.22
CA LEU A 215 -0.46 12.67 -12.09
C LEU A 215 -0.32 14.20 -11.95
N LEU A 216 -1.39 14.91 -11.60
CA LEU A 216 -1.37 16.36 -11.32
C LEU A 216 -0.52 16.72 -10.10
N LEU A 217 -0.34 15.80 -9.16
CA LEU A 217 0.58 15.95 -8.02
C LEU A 217 2.05 15.80 -8.45
N GLU A 218 2.30 15.44 -9.71
CA GLU A 218 3.63 15.30 -10.32
C GLU A 218 4.59 14.41 -9.51
N PRO A 219 4.21 13.16 -9.17
CA PRO A 219 5.04 12.32 -8.32
C PRO A 219 6.37 11.96 -9.00
N GLU A 220 7.44 12.05 -8.21
CA GLU A 220 8.79 11.66 -8.64
C GLU A 220 9.07 10.20 -8.28
N ALA A 221 8.58 9.76 -7.11
CA ALA A 221 8.81 8.42 -6.58
C ALA A 221 7.49 7.73 -6.22
N LEU A 222 7.48 6.39 -6.25
CA LEU A 222 6.29 5.55 -6.04
C LEU A 222 6.62 4.38 -5.11
N ILE A 223 6.01 4.39 -3.92
CA ILE A 223 6.03 3.25 -3.00
C ILE A 223 4.83 2.36 -3.30
N LEU A 224 5.11 1.07 -3.47
CA LEU A 224 4.10 0.04 -3.65
C LEU A 224 4.06 -0.90 -2.45
N ALA A 225 2.87 -1.30 -2.01
CA ALA A 225 2.73 -2.31 -0.95
C ALA A 225 3.18 -3.71 -1.39
N HIS A 226 3.13 -3.99 -2.70
CA HIS A 226 3.47 -5.28 -3.29
C HIS A 226 4.51 -5.13 -4.41
N GLY A 227 5.70 -5.70 -4.19
CA GLY A 227 6.75 -5.73 -5.20
C GLY A 227 7.82 -4.65 -5.05
N ALA A 228 8.48 -4.27 -6.13
CA ALA A 228 9.53 -3.26 -6.13
C ALA A 228 8.95 -1.86 -6.28
N CYS A 229 9.38 -0.94 -5.41
CA CYS A 229 9.08 0.49 -5.53
C CYS A 229 9.86 1.13 -6.69
N TYR A 230 9.42 2.30 -7.13
CA TYR A 230 10.12 3.12 -8.11
C TYR A 230 10.66 4.36 -7.41
N PRO A 231 11.98 4.47 -7.18
CA PRO A 231 12.58 5.63 -6.50
C PRO A 231 12.56 6.90 -7.37
N GLU A 232 12.31 6.74 -8.67
CA GLU A 232 12.27 7.80 -9.67
C GLU A 232 11.26 7.44 -10.77
N ASN A 233 10.91 8.42 -11.61
CA ASN A 233 10.03 8.27 -12.78
C ASN A 233 8.62 7.75 -12.46
N ALA A 234 8.10 8.00 -11.25
CA ALA A 234 6.78 7.52 -10.84
C ALA A 234 5.66 7.89 -11.80
N ALA A 235 5.60 9.14 -12.26
CA ALA A 235 4.59 9.56 -13.22
C ALA A 235 4.66 8.78 -14.55
N GLN A 236 5.85 8.38 -15.01
CA GLN A 236 5.98 7.53 -16.20
C GLN A 236 5.46 6.12 -15.94
N GLU A 237 5.84 5.53 -14.80
CA GLU A 237 5.44 4.18 -14.43
C GLU A 237 3.92 4.07 -14.21
N ILE A 238 3.28 5.10 -13.64
CA ILE A 238 1.81 5.18 -13.56
C ILE A 238 1.19 5.14 -14.96
N ARG A 239 1.72 5.89 -15.93
CA ARG A 239 1.20 5.86 -17.32
C ARG A 239 1.35 4.48 -17.96
N LEU A 240 2.50 3.83 -17.76
CA LEU A 240 2.78 2.50 -18.32
C LEU A 240 1.94 1.40 -17.65
N ALA A 241 1.57 1.58 -16.38
CA ALA A 241 0.70 0.65 -15.67
C ALA A 241 -0.75 0.69 -16.18
N PHE A 242 -1.17 1.82 -16.75
CA PHE A 242 -2.55 2.09 -17.19
C PHE A 242 -2.61 2.61 -18.64
N PRO A 243 -2.10 1.86 -19.63
CA PRO A 243 -1.96 2.34 -21.00
C PRO A 243 -3.30 2.64 -21.71
N ASP A 244 -4.39 2.03 -21.24
CA ASP A 244 -5.73 2.22 -21.81
C ASP A 244 -6.50 3.38 -21.15
N PHE A 245 -5.93 4.01 -20.12
CA PHE A 245 -6.63 4.95 -19.24
C PHE A 245 -5.90 6.29 -19.04
N VAL A 246 -4.73 6.49 -19.67
CA VAL A 246 -3.98 7.76 -19.67
C VAL A 246 -3.71 8.23 -21.09
#